data_AF-A0A7X9J0Q4-F1
#
_entry.id   AF-A0A7X9J0Q4-F1
#
_cell.length_a   1.000
_cell.length_b   1.000
_cell.length_c   1.000
_cell.angle_alpha   90.00
_cell.angle_beta   90.00
_cell.angle_gamma   90.00
#
_symmetry.space_group_name_H-M   'P 1'
#
loop_
_entity.id
_entity.type
_entity.pdbx_description
1 polymer ?
#
loop_
_entity_poly.entity_id
_entity_poly.type
_entity_poly.pdbx_seq_one_letter_code
_entity_poly.pdbx_strand_id
1 'polypeptide(L)'
;MPHRILLLPLDERPCNYWYPRYLAPIAGVDLLMPPAEMMPAYRKPGNTSALSHWFLDRIGAADAVVVSVDLLGYGGLIPSRIGGETSAEVIDRLDILREARRRKPHLYLAGFNVIMRAANSYSNFEEPEYWSRFGQDIYRISVLTDRVERLHEAADEAELPALKAKVDSAAVDDYFNRRSRNHAVNRAMIQMAAEGVLDFLFLSQDDASEYGVPAREQRVLRADIREANAGDRVVVYPGADEVGSVLLARAACHLAGYTPTFFPRYASTNGPNIVALFEDRPLDQT
;
A
#
# COMPACT_ATOMS: atom_id res chain seq x y z
N MET A 1 19.17 26.15 -5.37
CA MET A 1 17.77 25.96 -5.80
C MET A 1 17.13 25.01 -4.81
N PRO A 2 15.82 25.10 -4.52
CA PRO A 2 15.16 24.13 -3.65
C PRO A 2 15.33 22.72 -4.20
N HIS A 3 15.44 21.74 -3.31
CA HIS A 3 15.46 20.34 -3.72
C HIS A 3 14.14 19.96 -4.39
N ARG A 4 14.21 19.04 -5.35
CA ARG A 4 13.05 18.60 -6.10
C ARG A 4 12.66 17.17 -5.79
N ILE A 5 11.42 16.97 -5.36
CA ILE A 5 10.85 15.66 -5.08
C ILE A 5 9.84 15.32 -6.18
N LEU A 6 9.97 14.14 -6.77
CA LEU A 6 8.97 13.57 -7.65
C LEU A 6 8.06 12.65 -6.84
N LEU A 7 6.76 12.92 -6.87
CA LEU A 7 5.74 12.12 -6.19
C LEU A 7 4.74 11.55 -7.20
N LEU A 8 4.66 10.22 -7.25
CA LEU A 8 3.51 9.49 -7.78
C LEU A 8 2.60 9.18 -6.58
N PRO A 9 1.48 9.90 -6.40
CA PRO A 9 0.59 9.75 -5.24
C PRO A 9 -0.21 8.44 -5.31
N LEU A 10 -0.98 8.12 -4.26
CA LEU A 10 -1.80 6.90 -4.23
C LEU A 10 -2.92 6.91 -5.27
N ASP A 11 -3.65 8.03 -5.34
CA ASP A 11 -4.77 8.28 -6.25
C ASP A 11 -5.10 9.79 -6.30
N GLU A 12 -6.25 10.15 -6.86
CA GLU A 12 -6.71 11.53 -7.03
C GLU A 12 -7.37 12.15 -5.80
N ARG A 13 -7.60 11.38 -4.72
CA ARG A 13 -8.30 11.87 -3.52
C ARG A 13 -7.49 12.98 -2.84
N PRO A 14 -8.13 13.93 -2.13
CA PRO A 14 -7.43 15.11 -1.61
C PRO A 14 -6.27 14.83 -0.66
N CYS A 15 -6.39 13.81 0.19
CA CYS A 15 -5.33 13.33 1.06
C CYS A 15 -4.06 12.91 0.29
N ASN A 16 -4.24 12.36 -0.92
CA ASN A 16 -3.16 11.82 -1.74
C ASN A 16 -2.63 12.82 -2.76
N TYR A 17 -3.50 13.63 -3.37
CA TYR A 17 -3.12 14.53 -4.46
C TYR A 17 -2.87 15.99 -4.02
N TRP A 18 -3.70 16.51 -3.12
CA TRP A 18 -3.67 17.92 -2.72
C TRP A 18 -2.80 18.17 -1.50
N TYR A 19 -2.87 17.32 -0.47
CA TYR A 19 -2.12 17.54 0.77
C TYR A 19 -0.60 17.54 0.55
N PRO A 20 -0.01 16.63 -0.25
CA PRO A 20 1.42 16.71 -0.57
C PRO A 20 1.82 18.04 -1.24
N ARG A 21 0.95 18.61 -2.10
CA ARG A 21 1.19 19.91 -2.74
C ARG A 21 1.20 21.06 -1.73
N TYR A 22 0.42 20.97 -0.66
CA TYR A 22 0.46 21.96 0.42
C TYR A 22 1.65 21.76 1.34
N LEU A 23 2.09 20.52 1.56
CA LEU A 23 3.23 20.19 2.41
C LEU A 23 4.58 20.55 1.80
N ALA A 24 4.74 20.39 0.48
CA ALA A 24 6.01 20.66 -0.21
C ALA A 24 6.58 22.07 0.04
N PRO A 25 5.82 23.18 -0.11
CA PRO A 25 6.36 24.51 0.18
C PRO A 25 6.67 24.71 1.67
N ILE A 26 5.93 24.06 2.58
CA ILE A 26 6.22 24.08 4.02
C ILE A 26 7.57 23.40 4.30
N ALA A 27 7.85 22.30 3.60
CA ALA A 27 9.11 21.57 3.68
C ALA A 27 10.26 22.23 2.90
N GLY A 28 10.01 23.33 2.17
CA GLY A 28 11.02 24.03 1.38
C GLY A 28 11.50 23.26 0.14
N VAL A 29 10.65 22.40 -0.43
CA VAL A 29 10.96 21.58 -1.60
C VAL A 29 10.03 21.86 -2.78
N ASP A 30 10.54 21.72 -4.00
CA ASP A 30 9.73 21.69 -5.22
C ASP A 30 9.11 20.30 -5.38
N LEU A 31 7.82 20.24 -5.70
CA LEU A 31 7.11 18.97 -5.92
C LEU A 31 6.72 18.79 -7.39
N LEU A 32 7.16 17.70 -8.00
CA LEU A 32 6.69 17.22 -9.29
C LEU A 32 5.65 16.12 -9.09
N MET A 33 4.47 16.29 -9.67
CA MET A 33 3.40 15.29 -9.66
C MET A 33 2.82 15.12 -11.07
N PRO A 34 2.30 13.93 -11.40
CA PRO A 34 1.62 13.72 -12.68
C PRO A 34 0.43 14.68 -12.83
N PRO A 35 0.15 15.15 -14.05
CA PRO A 35 -1.01 15.96 -14.33
C PRO A 35 -2.30 15.14 -14.15
N ALA A 36 -3.41 15.81 -13.84
CA ALA A 36 -4.65 15.16 -13.40
C ALA A 36 -5.25 14.22 -14.46
N GLU A 37 -4.97 14.45 -15.74
CA GLU A 37 -5.48 13.63 -16.86
C GLU A 37 -4.84 12.23 -16.91
N MET A 38 -3.67 12.05 -16.27
CA MET A 38 -3.01 10.74 -16.14
C MET A 38 -3.48 9.97 -14.90
N MET A 39 -4.10 10.66 -13.95
CA MET A 39 -4.53 10.10 -12.67
C MET A 39 -5.80 9.25 -12.83
N PRO A 40 -6.05 8.32 -11.91
CA PRO A 40 -7.35 7.67 -11.79
C PRO A 40 -8.49 8.68 -11.64
N ALA A 41 -9.67 8.22 -12.01
CA ALA A 41 -10.93 8.84 -11.65
C ALA A 41 -11.77 7.79 -10.94
N TYR A 42 -11.56 7.69 -9.63
CA TYR A 42 -12.21 6.76 -8.74
C TYR A 42 -12.01 5.30 -9.16
N ARG A 43 -13.01 4.65 -9.75
CA ARG A 43 -12.92 3.27 -10.28
C ARG A 43 -12.23 3.20 -11.63
N LYS A 44 -12.11 4.30 -12.37
CA LYS A 44 -11.43 4.31 -13.66
C LYS A 44 -9.91 4.40 -13.42
N PRO A 45 -9.12 3.44 -13.92
CA PRO A 45 -7.67 3.47 -13.75
C PRO A 45 -7.05 4.67 -14.44
N GLY A 46 -6.00 5.21 -13.81
CA GLY A 46 -5.06 6.12 -14.45
C GLY A 46 -4.32 5.45 -15.61
N ASN A 47 -3.74 6.25 -16.49
CA ASN A 47 -3.03 5.73 -17.65
C ASN A 47 -1.61 5.30 -17.25
N THR A 48 -1.44 4.03 -16.88
CA THR A 48 -0.16 3.47 -16.42
C THR A 48 0.98 3.66 -17.42
N SER A 49 0.72 3.54 -18.72
CA SER A 49 1.72 3.83 -19.76
C SER A 49 2.13 5.31 -19.75
N ALA A 50 1.18 6.24 -19.64
CA ALA A 50 1.51 7.67 -19.57
C ALA A 50 2.25 8.03 -18.28
N LEU A 51 1.86 7.43 -17.14
CA LEU A 51 2.52 7.59 -15.84
C LEU A 51 3.97 7.10 -15.89
N SER A 52 4.21 5.94 -16.51
CA SER A 52 5.55 5.38 -16.71
C SER A 52 6.46 6.29 -17.56
N HIS A 53 5.96 6.78 -18.70
CA HIS A 53 6.72 7.73 -19.52
C HIS A 53 7.00 9.03 -18.77
N TRP A 54 5.98 9.59 -18.11
CA TRP A 54 6.12 10.82 -17.33
C TRP A 54 7.14 10.64 -16.19
N PHE A 55 7.13 9.49 -15.50
CA PHE A 55 8.08 9.17 -14.45
C PHE A 55 9.53 9.20 -14.97
N LEU A 56 9.81 8.49 -16.07
CA LEU A 56 11.15 8.44 -16.68
C LEU A 56 11.61 9.77 -17.28
N ASP A 57 10.69 10.59 -17.77
CA ASP A 57 11.01 11.90 -18.31
C ASP A 57 11.37 12.91 -17.20
N ARG A 58 10.91 12.69 -15.97
CA ARG A 58 11.04 13.64 -14.86
C ARG A 58 12.11 13.26 -13.83
N ILE A 59 12.49 11.99 -13.73
CA ILE A 59 13.57 11.51 -12.83
C ILE A 59 14.86 12.33 -12.97
N GLY A 60 15.26 12.70 -14.19
CA GLY A 60 16.51 13.44 -14.42
C GLY A 60 16.60 14.73 -13.61
N ALA A 61 15.47 15.38 -13.33
CA ALA A 61 15.38 16.62 -12.56
C ALA A 61 15.09 16.42 -11.07
N ALA A 62 14.82 15.19 -10.60
CA ALA A 62 14.47 14.92 -9.21
C ALA A 62 15.71 14.59 -8.35
N ASP A 63 15.72 15.08 -7.12
CA ASP A 63 16.70 14.74 -6.07
C ASP A 63 16.20 13.58 -5.19
N ALA A 64 14.88 13.41 -5.10
CA ALA A 64 14.24 12.28 -4.45
C ALA A 64 12.94 11.87 -5.18
N VAL A 65 12.55 10.62 -5.01
CA VAL A 65 11.31 10.02 -5.53
C VAL A 65 10.52 9.40 -4.38
N VAL A 66 9.21 9.64 -4.41
CA VAL A 66 8.21 8.88 -3.66
C VAL A 66 7.22 8.29 -4.65
N VAL A 67 7.02 6.97 -4.62
CA VAL A 67 6.17 6.29 -5.60
C VAL A 67 5.13 5.36 -4.96
N SER A 68 3.86 5.60 -5.29
CA SER A 68 2.80 4.62 -5.12
C SER A 68 2.91 3.52 -6.17
N VAL A 69 3.09 2.29 -5.70
CA VAL A 69 3.05 1.06 -6.50
C VAL A 69 1.63 0.83 -7.02
N ASP A 70 0.60 1.15 -6.24
CA ASP A 70 -0.80 1.08 -6.66
C ASP A 70 -1.05 1.97 -7.89
N LEU A 71 -0.57 3.21 -7.89
CA LEU A 71 -0.73 4.14 -9.02
C LEU A 71 0.09 3.69 -10.23
N LEU A 72 1.37 3.40 -10.03
CA LEU A 72 2.27 3.08 -11.14
C LEU A 72 1.93 1.73 -11.79
N GLY A 73 1.59 0.73 -10.98
CA GLY A 73 1.32 -0.64 -11.42
C GLY A 73 -0.11 -0.86 -11.92
N TYR A 74 -1.10 -0.33 -11.20
CA TYR A 74 -2.53 -0.58 -11.45
C TYR A 74 -3.32 0.65 -11.91
N GLY A 75 -2.72 1.84 -11.86
CA GLY A 75 -3.41 3.08 -12.15
C GLY A 75 -4.23 3.63 -10.98
N GLY A 76 -4.04 3.15 -9.74
CA GLY A 76 -4.63 3.71 -8.52
C GLY A 76 -5.02 2.65 -7.49
N LEU A 77 -5.39 3.08 -6.28
CA LEU A 77 -5.79 2.18 -5.17
C LEU A 77 -7.04 1.34 -5.49
N ILE A 78 -8.14 1.97 -5.90
CA ILE A 78 -9.37 1.22 -6.25
C ILE A 78 -9.11 0.34 -7.48
N PRO A 79 -8.47 0.83 -8.57
CA PRO A 79 -8.02 -0.02 -9.66
C PRO A 79 -7.20 -1.25 -9.23
N SER A 80 -6.33 -1.15 -8.22
CA SER A 80 -5.57 -2.31 -7.75
C SER A 80 -6.44 -3.39 -7.11
N ARG A 81 -7.63 -3.01 -6.62
CA ARG A 81 -8.66 -3.93 -6.09
C ARG A 81 -9.53 -4.52 -7.20
N ILE A 82 -10.00 -3.71 -8.15
CA ILE A 82 -11.02 -4.11 -9.12
C ILE A 82 -10.49 -4.49 -10.51
N GLY A 83 -9.23 -4.17 -10.82
CA GLY A 83 -8.57 -4.46 -12.09
C GLY A 83 -8.41 -5.96 -12.38
N GLY A 84 -8.19 -6.30 -13.64
CA GLY A 84 -8.10 -7.68 -14.15
C GLY A 84 -6.67 -8.12 -14.53
N GLU A 85 -5.69 -7.26 -14.32
CA GLU A 85 -4.29 -7.52 -14.66
C GLU A 85 -3.74 -8.68 -13.83
N THR A 86 -2.77 -9.37 -14.40
CA THR A 86 -1.97 -10.39 -13.74
C THR A 86 -0.87 -9.74 -12.89
N SER A 87 -0.31 -10.49 -11.93
CA SER A 87 0.84 -10.01 -11.16
C SER A 87 2.07 -9.77 -12.05
N ALA A 88 2.25 -10.57 -13.10
CA ALA A 88 3.35 -10.41 -14.04
C ALA A 88 3.28 -9.07 -14.78
N GLU A 89 2.11 -8.72 -15.35
CA GLU A 89 1.93 -7.44 -16.05
C GLU A 89 2.17 -6.24 -15.13
N VAL A 90 1.80 -6.34 -13.86
CA VAL A 90 2.02 -5.28 -12.88
C VAL A 90 3.50 -5.18 -12.51
N ILE A 91 4.17 -6.31 -12.25
CA ILE A 91 5.60 -6.34 -11.94
C ILE A 91 6.43 -5.81 -13.11
N ASP A 92 6.08 -6.18 -14.35
CA ASP A 92 6.75 -5.69 -15.56
C ASP A 92 6.66 -4.16 -15.68
N ARG A 93 5.52 -3.55 -15.29
CA ARG A 93 5.40 -2.08 -15.25
C ARG A 93 6.31 -1.45 -14.18
N LEU A 94 6.51 -2.14 -13.06
CA LEU A 94 7.33 -1.66 -11.94
C LEU A 94 8.84 -1.77 -12.20
N ASP A 95 9.28 -2.53 -13.22
CA ASP A 95 10.71 -2.60 -13.61
C ASP A 95 11.32 -1.25 -14.01
N ILE A 96 10.47 -0.27 -14.31
CA ILE A 96 10.86 1.11 -14.49
C ILE A 96 11.57 1.72 -13.27
N LEU A 97 11.34 1.18 -12.06
CA LEU A 97 12.05 1.58 -10.85
C LEU A 97 13.52 1.12 -10.88
N ARG A 98 13.80 -0.06 -11.45
CA ARG A 98 15.18 -0.53 -11.69
C ARG A 98 15.87 0.33 -12.74
N GLU A 99 15.16 0.72 -13.80
CA GLU A 99 15.66 1.68 -14.80
C GLU A 99 15.98 3.03 -14.14
N ALA A 100 15.10 3.54 -13.28
CA ALA A 100 15.32 4.77 -12.55
C ALA A 100 16.61 4.72 -11.69
N ARG A 101 16.78 3.64 -10.91
CA ARG A 101 18.01 3.42 -10.14
C ARG A 101 19.26 3.37 -11.02
N ARG A 102 19.20 2.70 -12.18
CA ARG A 102 20.31 2.65 -13.14
C ARG A 102 20.66 4.03 -13.70
N ARG A 103 19.67 4.87 -14.01
CA ARG A 103 19.89 6.24 -14.52
C ARG A 103 20.43 7.19 -13.44
N LYS A 104 20.01 7.02 -12.19
CA LYS A 104 20.46 7.82 -11.05
C LYS A 104 20.79 6.94 -9.84
N PRO A 105 22.02 6.40 -9.77
CA PRO A 105 22.43 5.50 -8.69
C PRO A 105 22.31 6.10 -7.28
N HIS A 106 22.43 7.43 -7.15
CA HIS A 106 22.39 8.15 -5.87
C HIS A 106 21.04 8.81 -5.54
N LEU A 107 20.00 8.55 -6.34
CA LEU A 107 18.66 9.08 -6.10
C LEU A 107 18.06 8.47 -4.83
N TYR A 108 17.53 9.27 -3.90
CA TYR A 108 16.70 8.72 -2.83
C TYR A 108 15.36 8.27 -3.39
N LEU A 109 15.07 6.98 -3.35
CA LEU A 109 13.88 6.39 -3.97
C LEU A 109 13.09 5.59 -2.94
N ALA A 110 11.97 6.17 -2.48
CA ALA A 110 11.04 5.54 -1.56
C ALA A 110 9.77 5.08 -2.29
N GLY A 111 9.29 3.88 -1.96
CA GLY A 111 8.06 3.32 -2.50
C GLY A 111 7.03 3.04 -1.42
N PHE A 112 5.77 2.90 -1.82
CA PHE A 112 4.74 2.31 -0.98
C PHE A 112 3.70 1.53 -1.78
N ASN A 113 3.13 0.50 -1.17
CA ASN A 113 2.00 -0.26 -1.71
C ASN A 113 1.02 -0.58 -0.59
N VAL A 114 -0.27 -0.60 -0.90
CA VAL A 114 -1.32 -0.92 0.08
C VAL A 114 -1.62 -2.42 0.02
N ILE A 115 -1.50 -3.10 1.15
CA ILE A 115 -2.05 -4.45 1.35
C ILE A 115 -3.57 -4.33 1.28
N MET A 116 -4.19 -5.09 0.37
CA MET A 116 -5.63 -4.98 0.13
C MET A 116 -6.42 -5.15 1.43
N ARG A 117 -7.37 -4.25 1.68
CA ARG A 117 -8.30 -4.40 2.79
C ARG A 117 -9.24 -5.59 2.62
N ALA A 118 -9.94 -5.95 3.69
CA ALA A 118 -11.12 -6.82 3.62
C ALA A 118 -12.33 -6.04 4.16
N ALA A 119 -13.06 -5.36 3.29
CA ALA A 119 -14.13 -4.46 3.70
C ALA A 119 -15.31 -5.21 4.32
N ASN A 120 -15.63 -4.95 5.58
CA ASN A 120 -16.79 -5.53 6.27
C ASN A 120 -18.10 -4.81 5.91
N SER A 121 -18.52 -4.89 4.65
CA SER A 121 -19.75 -4.25 4.18
C SER A 121 -20.36 -4.99 2.99
N TYR A 122 -21.64 -4.71 2.71
CA TYR A 122 -22.29 -5.06 1.44
C TYR A 122 -22.27 -3.87 0.48
N SER A 123 -21.10 -3.25 0.28
CA SER A 123 -20.92 -2.11 -0.62
C SER A 123 -19.83 -2.39 -1.63
N ASN A 124 -20.16 -2.25 -2.92
CA ASN A 124 -19.19 -2.35 -4.01
C ASN A 124 -18.63 -0.99 -4.43
N PHE A 125 -18.68 0.03 -3.56
CA PHE A 125 -18.22 1.38 -3.89
C PHE A 125 -16.75 1.36 -4.37
N GLU A 126 -15.88 0.73 -3.60
CA GLU A 126 -14.44 0.55 -3.90
C GLU A 126 -14.06 -0.91 -4.18
N GLU A 127 -15.02 -1.83 -4.08
CA GLU A 127 -14.80 -3.26 -4.19
C GLU A 127 -15.37 -3.81 -5.51
N PRO A 128 -15.07 -5.08 -5.89
CA PRO A 128 -15.70 -5.74 -7.03
C PRO A 128 -17.23 -5.79 -6.94
N GLU A 129 -17.92 -5.97 -8.06
CA GLU A 129 -19.40 -5.85 -8.11
C GLU A 129 -20.12 -6.81 -7.15
N TYR A 130 -19.61 -8.02 -6.99
CA TYR A 130 -20.17 -9.03 -6.10
C TYR A 130 -20.13 -8.65 -4.62
N TRP A 131 -19.35 -7.64 -4.24
CA TRP A 131 -19.26 -7.20 -2.84
C TRP A 131 -20.59 -6.68 -2.30
N SER A 132 -21.41 -6.08 -3.17
CA SER A 132 -22.77 -5.65 -2.84
C SER A 132 -23.69 -6.80 -2.39
N ARG A 133 -23.36 -8.04 -2.75
CA ARG A 133 -24.14 -9.24 -2.44
C ARG A 133 -23.48 -10.15 -1.42
N PHE A 134 -22.15 -10.25 -1.43
CA PHE A 134 -21.40 -11.25 -0.66
C PHE A 134 -20.31 -10.63 0.22
N GLY A 135 -20.18 -9.31 0.30
CA GLY A 135 -19.03 -8.65 0.93
C GLY A 135 -18.81 -9.00 2.41
N GLN A 136 -19.86 -8.99 3.26
CA GLN A 136 -19.70 -9.40 4.66
C GLN A 136 -19.43 -10.91 4.80
N ASP A 137 -20.00 -11.74 3.92
CA ASP A 137 -19.76 -13.19 3.91
C ASP A 137 -18.32 -13.51 3.52
N ILE A 138 -17.78 -12.85 2.49
CA ILE A 138 -16.38 -12.97 2.06
C ILE A 138 -15.44 -12.43 3.15
N TYR A 139 -15.79 -11.31 3.79
CA TYR A 139 -15.06 -10.81 4.96
C TYR A 139 -15.02 -11.87 6.09
N ARG A 140 -16.15 -12.51 6.42
CA ARG A 140 -16.19 -13.57 7.44
C ARG A 140 -15.41 -14.81 7.01
N ILE A 141 -15.46 -15.22 5.74
CA ILE A 141 -14.61 -16.28 5.18
C ILE A 141 -13.13 -15.92 5.37
N SER A 142 -12.74 -14.67 5.13
CA SER A 142 -11.38 -14.17 5.31
C SER A 142 -10.93 -14.30 6.77
N VAL A 143 -11.75 -13.83 7.72
CA VAL A 143 -11.52 -13.92 9.17
C VAL A 143 -11.39 -15.38 9.61
N LEU A 144 -12.33 -16.24 9.23
CA LEU A 144 -12.33 -17.66 9.59
C LEU A 144 -11.12 -18.40 9.00
N THR A 145 -10.71 -18.07 7.77
CA THR A 145 -9.53 -18.68 7.14
C THR A 145 -8.27 -18.45 7.99
N ASP A 146 -8.06 -17.23 8.48
CA ASP A 146 -6.93 -16.91 9.36
C ASP A 146 -7.07 -17.52 10.76
N ARG A 147 -8.28 -17.53 11.33
CA ARG A 147 -8.53 -18.09 12.66
C ARG A 147 -8.37 -19.61 12.70
N VAL A 148 -8.84 -20.34 11.69
CA VAL A 148 -8.64 -21.79 11.58
C VAL A 148 -7.15 -22.12 11.53
N GLU A 149 -6.36 -21.36 10.77
CA GLU A 149 -4.91 -21.56 10.67
C GLU A 149 -4.17 -21.25 11.99
N ARG A 150 -4.63 -20.27 12.76
CA ARG A 150 -3.94 -19.78 13.97
C ARG A 150 -4.39 -20.44 15.28
N LEU A 151 -5.69 -20.68 15.41
CA LEU A 151 -6.33 -20.99 16.69
C LEU A 151 -6.83 -22.43 16.76
N HIS A 152 -7.07 -23.08 15.62
CA HIS A 152 -7.59 -24.46 15.55
C HIS A 152 -8.87 -24.67 16.39
N GLU A 153 -9.76 -23.68 16.41
CA GLU A 153 -11.03 -23.76 17.12
C GLU A 153 -12.04 -24.60 16.31
N ALA A 154 -12.61 -25.64 16.92
CA ALA A 154 -13.56 -26.54 16.26
C ALA A 154 -14.80 -25.82 15.70
N ALA A 155 -15.22 -24.71 16.31
CA ALA A 155 -16.33 -23.90 15.82
C ALA A 155 -15.99 -23.21 14.49
N ASP A 156 -14.79 -22.62 14.38
CA ASP A 156 -14.33 -21.96 13.16
C ASP A 156 -14.10 -22.99 12.03
N GLU A 157 -13.55 -24.16 12.36
CA GLU A 157 -13.33 -25.28 11.42
C GLU A 157 -14.64 -25.82 10.84
N ALA A 158 -15.72 -25.81 11.63
CA ALA A 158 -17.05 -26.20 11.18
C ALA A 158 -17.78 -25.09 10.40
N GLU A 159 -17.62 -23.82 10.80
CA GLU A 159 -18.30 -22.68 10.17
C GLU A 159 -17.75 -22.38 8.76
N LEU A 160 -16.43 -22.41 8.58
CA LEU A 160 -15.78 -22.03 7.33
C LEU A 160 -16.31 -22.77 6.09
N PRO A 161 -16.37 -24.12 6.04
CA PRO A 161 -16.91 -24.83 4.88
C PRO A 161 -18.41 -24.58 4.69
N ALA A 162 -19.18 -24.45 5.77
CA ALA A 162 -20.61 -24.18 5.71
C ALA A 162 -20.92 -22.79 5.15
N LEU A 163 -20.09 -21.79 5.47
CA LEU A 163 -20.21 -20.45 4.92
C LEU A 163 -19.77 -20.41 3.45
N LYS A 164 -18.64 -21.04 3.10
CA LYS A 164 -18.19 -21.15 1.70
C LYS A 164 -19.24 -21.79 0.79
N ALA A 165 -20.01 -22.76 1.28
CA ALA A 165 -21.09 -23.40 0.52
C ALA A 165 -22.31 -22.48 0.25
N LYS A 166 -22.45 -21.36 0.95
CA LYS A 166 -23.55 -20.39 0.80
C LYS A 166 -23.21 -19.20 -0.09
N VAL A 167 -21.92 -18.98 -0.34
CA VAL A 167 -21.41 -17.89 -1.17
C VAL A 167 -21.11 -18.42 -2.56
N ASP A 168 -21.27 -17.58 -3.58
CA ASP A 168 -20.84 -17.91 -4.93
C ASP A 168 -19.33 -18.22 -4.94
N SER A 169 -18.96 -19.45 -5.34
CA SER A 169 -17.57 -19.88 -5.39
C SER A 169 -16.73 -19.00 -6.30
N ALA A 170 -17.29 -18.50 -7.41
CA ALA A 170 -16.57 -17.61 -8.31
C ALA A 170 -16.19 -16.29 -7.64
N ALA A 171 -17.05 -15.77 -6.76
CA ALA A 171 -16.77 -14.55 -5.99
C ALA A 171 -15.69 -14.80 -4.92
N VAL A 172 -15.72 -15.95 -4.26
CA VAL A 172 -14.69 -16.34 -3.29
C VAL A 172 -13.33 -16.52 -3.98
N ASP A 173 -13.29 -17.24 -5.10
CA ASP A 173 -12.07 -17.49 -5.87
C ASP A 173 -11.48 -16.19 -6.41
N ASP A 174 -12.30 -15.32 -6.99
CA ASP A 174 -11.87 -14.00 -7.47
C ASP A 174 -11.30 -13.14 -6.33
N TYR A 175 -11.92 -13.14 -5.13
CA TYR A 175 -11.38 -12.46 -3.95
C TYR A 175 -9.96 -12.93 -3.64
N PHE A 176 -9.74 -14.24 -3.51
CA PHE A 176 -8.41 -14.79 -3.21
C PHE A 176 -7.40 -14.56 -4.35
N ASN A 177 -7.84 -14.59 -5.61
CA ASN A 177 -6.98 -14.31 -6.76
C ASN A 177 -6.49 -12.85 -6.79
N ARG A 178 -7.37 -11.89 -6.55
CA ARG A 178 -6.99 -10.45 -6.47
C ARG A 178 -5.98 -10.20 -5.36
N ARG A 179 -6.20 -10.83 -4.20
CA ARG A 179 -5.28 -10.76 -3.07
C ARG A 179 -3.93 -11.40 -3.36
N SER A 180 -3.94 -12.60 -3.93
CA SER A 180 -2.71 -13.29 -4.36
C SER A 180 -1.89 -12.43 -5.32
N ARG A 181 -2.56 -11.73 -6.26
CA ARG A 181 -1.91 -10.77 -7.14
C ARG A 181 -1.23 -9.61 -6.40
N ASN A 182 -1.96 -8.89 -5.54
CA ASN A 182 -1.38 -7.77 -4.77
C ASN A 182 -0.25 -8.26 -3.85
N HIS A 183 -0.42 -9.43 -3.22
CA HIS A 183 0.60 -10.06 -2.39
C HIS A 183 1.86 -10.41 -3.19
N ALA A 184 1.73 -10.96 -4.40
CA ALA A 184 2.87 -11.20 -5.28
C ALA A 184 3.64 -9.91 -5.62
N VAL A 185 2.91 -8.81 -5.86
CA VAL A 185 3.52 -7.49 -6.09
C VAL A 185 4.25 -6.99 -4.84
N ASN A 186 3.65 -7.11 -3.64
CA ASN A 186 4.31 -6.78 -2.38
C ASN A 186 5.64 -7.53 -2.20
N ARG A 187 5.66 -8.84 -2.49
CA ARG A 187 6.87 -9.66 -2.42
C ARG A 187 7.92 -9.22 -3.44
N ALA A 188 7.52 -8.89 -4.66
CA ALA A 188 8.42 -8.35 -5.67
C ALA A 188 9.05 -7.01 -5.24
N MET A 189 8.28 -6.14 -4.61
CA MET A 189 8.77 -4.87 -4.07
C MET A 189 9.74 -5.06 -2.90
N ILE A 190 9.52 -6.06 -2.03
CA ILE A 190 10.50 -6.45 -1.00
C ILE A 190 11.83 -6.86 -1.64
N GLN A 191 11.79 -7.68 -2.70
CA GLN A 191 13.01 -8.08 -3.42
C GLN A 191 13.71 -6.88 -4.06
N MET A 192 12.98 -5.95 -4.68
CA MET A 192 13.57 -4.69 -5.19
C MET A 192 14.25 -3.87 -4.07
N ALA A 193 13.68 -3.80 -2.88
CA ALA A 193 14.32 -3.13 -1.73
C ALA A 193 15.58 -3.86 -1.25
N ALA A 194 15.55 -5.20 -1.21
CA ALA A 194 16.70 -6.02 -0.85
C ALA A 194 17.85 -5.85 -1.86
N GLU A 195 17.53 -5.77 -3.16
CA GLU A 195 18.45 -5.48 -4.27
C GLU A 195 19.02 -4.04 -4.23
N GLY A 196 18.53 -3.17 -3.34
CA GLY A 196 18.96 -1.77 -3.24
C GLY A 196 18.35 -0.85 -4.31
N VAL A 197 17.29 -1.28 -4.98
CA VAL A 197 16.55 -0.44 -5.92
C VAL A 197 15.84 0.68 -5.15
N LEU A 198 15.16 0.33 -4.06
CA LEU A 198 14.46 1.24 -3.16
C LEU A 198 15.32 1.49 -1.91
N ASP A 199 15.45 2.75 -1.52
CA ASP A 199 16.06 3.14 -0.24
C ASP A 199 15.09 2.91 0.92
N PHE A 200 13.79 2.93 0.64
CA PHE A 200 12.75 2.70 1.64
C PHE A 200 11.45 2.21 0.99
N LEU A 201 10.72 1.33 1.69
CA LEU A 201 9.44 0.78 1.24
C LEU A 201 8.45 0.70 2.40
N PHE A 202 7.28 1.29 2.23
CA PHE A 202 6.13 1.03 3.10
C PHE A 202 5.17 0.03 2.45
N LEU A 203 4.90 -1.08 3.13
CA LEU A 203 3.77 -1.94 2.82
C LEU A 203 2.66 -1.61 3.81
N SER A 204 1.73 -0.77 3.37
CA SER A 204 0.74 -0.20 4.28
C SER A 204 -0.55 -1.02 4.34
N GLN A 205 -1.46 -0.73 5.27
CA GLN A 205 -2.73 -1.46 5.40
C GLN A 205 -3.91 -0.51 5.46
N ASP A 206 -4.85 -0.67 4.55
CA ASP A 206 -6.14 -0.02 4.63
C ASP A 206 -7.13 -0.91 5.41
N ASP A 207 -7.93 -0.32 6.29
CA ASP A 207 -8.87 -1.01 7.20
C ASP A 207 -8.29 -2.27 7.87
N ALA A 208 -7.28 -2.09 8.71
CA ALA A 208 -6.58 -3.19 9.37
C ALA A 208 -7.47 -3.89 10.44
N SER A 209 -7.23 -5.18 10.64
CA SER A 209 -7.97 -6.04 11.58
C SER A 209 -7.04 -7.11 12.16
N GLU A 210 -7.30 -7.51 13.42
CA GLU A 210 -6.52 -8.54 14.11
C GLU A 210 -6.54 -9.90 13.40
N TYR A 211 -7.67 -10.24 12.76
CA TYR A 211 -7.88 -11.49 12.04
C TYR A 211 -8.28 -11.23 10.60
N GLY A 212 -7.90 -12.16 9.74
CA GLY A 212 -8.27 -12.18 8.34
C GLY A 212 -7.10 -12.48 7.43
N VAL A 213 -7.40 -12.71 6.16
CA VAL A 213 -6.38 -12.91 5.12
C VAL A 213 -5.42 -11.71 5.04
N PRO A 214 -5.82 -10.43 5.20
CA PRO A 214 -4.85 -9.32 5.29
C PRO A 214 -3.85 -9.47 6.45
N ALA A 215 -4.31 -9.91 7.63
CA ALA A 215 -3.45 -10.15 8.79
C ALA A 215 -2.48 -11.32 8.53
N ARG A 216 -2.96 -12.39 7.88
CA ARG A 216 -2.11 -13.51 7.43
C ARG A 216 -1.03 -13.05 6.46
N GLU A 217 -1.40 -12.29 5.43
CA GLU A 217 -0.46 -11.74 4.46
C GLU A 217 0.58 -10.84 5.11
N GLN A 218 0.19 -10.04 6.10
CA GLN A 218 1.12 -9.23 6.89
C GLN A 218 2.20 -10.10 7.55
N ARG A 219 1.82 -11.21 8.18
CA ARG A 219 2.77 -12.11 8.84
C ARG A 219 3.73 -12.75 7.83
N VAL A 220 3.22 -13.13 6.66
CA VAL A 220 4.05 -13.65 5.56
C VAL A 220 5.02 -12.58 5.06
N LEU A 221 4.56 -11.36 4.77
CA LEU A 221 5.42 -10.26 4.31
C LEU A 221 6.49 -9.91 5.34
N ARG A 222 6.16 -9.89 6.64
CA ARG A 222 7.14 -9.69 7.71
C ARG A 222 8.18 -10.81 7.75
N ALA A 223 7.82 -12.04 7.43
CA ALA A 223 8.77 -13.14 7.30
C ALA A 223 9.67 -12.97 6.08
N ASP A 224 9.09 -12.65 4.91
CA ASP A 224 9.83 -12.37 3.67
C ASP A 224 10.85 -11.23 3.86
N ILE A 225 10.48 -10.16 4.57
CA ILE A 225 11.38 -9.03 4.88
C ILE A 225 12.58 -9.48 5.72
N ARG A 226 12.36 -10.36 6.71
CA ARG A 226 13.44 -10.90 7.54
C ARG A 226 14.35 -11.82 6.72
N GLU A 227 13.77 -12.69 5.91
CA GLU A 227 14.51 -13.62 5.04
C GLU A 227 15.38 -12.87 4.01
N ALA A 228 14.85 -11.79 3.44
CA ALA A 228 15.57 -10.93 2.51
C ALA A 228 16.56 -9.97 3.20
N ASN A 229 16.65 -9.97 4.54
CA ASN A 229 17.45 -9.04 5.33
C ASN A 229 17.19 -7.56 4.97
N ALA A 230 15.92 -7.20 4.73
CA ALA A 230 15.50 -5.89 4.25
C ALA A 230 14.80 -5.04 5.34
N GLY A 231 14.91 -5.44 6.61
CA GLY A 231 14.20 -4.80 7.73
C GLY A 231 14.62 -3.36 8.05
N ASP A 232 15.76 -2.91 7.54
CA ASP A 232 16.24 -1.52 7.60
C ASP A 232 15.56 -0.61 6.56
N ARG A 233 14.98 -1.21 5.50
CA ARG A 233 14.38 -0.49 4.36
C ARG A 233 12.88 -0.70 4.25
N VAL A 234 12.37 -1.86 4.66
CA VAL A 234 10.97 -2.23 4.48
C VAL A 234 10.24 -2.25 5.81
N VAL A 235 9.15 -1.49 5.90
CA VAL A 235 8.30 -1.43 7.08
C VAL A 235 6.85 -1.74 6.69
N VAL A 236 6.17 -2.47 7.57
CA VAL A 236 4.74 -2.79 7.46
C VAL A 236 3.96 -2.02 8.50
N TYR A 237 3.07 -1.13 8.06
CA TYR A 237 2.46 -0.06 8.86
C TYR A 237 0.97 0.10 8.52
N PRO A 238 0.05 0.28 9.48
CA PRO A 238 -1.35 0.52 9.17
C PRO A 238 -1.59 1.97 8.73
N GLY A 239 -2.49 2.17 7.76
CA GLY A 239 -2.72 3.46 7.09
C GLY A 239 -2.55 3.38 5.58
N ALA A 240 -3.02 4.39 4.86
CA ALA A 240 -2.96 4.43 3.40
C ALA A 240 -2.89 5.86 2.87
N ASP A 241 -3.88 6.68 3.24
CA ASP A 241 -4.09 8.03 2.69
C ASP A 241 -2.98 9.02 3.07
N GLU A 242 -2.37 8.86 4.23
CA GLU A 242 -1.30 9.71 4.75
C GLU A 242 0.09 9.30 4.26
N VAL A 243 0.26 8.06 3.78
CA VAL A 243 1.56 7.44 3.50
C VAL A 243 2.38 8.25 2.50
N GLY A 244 1.75 8.75 1.42
CA GLY A 244 2.43 9.60 0.44
C GLY A 244 2.97 10.91 1.05
N SER A 245 2.22 11.51 1.96
CA SER A 245 2.63 12.73 2.69
C SER A 245 3.74 12.43 3.71
N VAL A 246 3.67 11.29 4.41
CA VAL A 246 4.71 10.85 5.35
C VAL A 246 6.02 10.60 4.61
N LEU A 247 5.98 9.90 3.47
CA LEU A 247 7.18 9.65 2.66
C LEU A 247 7.73 10.92 2.00
N LEU A 248 6.87 11.88 1.63
CA LEU A 248 7.31 13.21 1.19
C LEU A 248 8.11 13.90 2.30
N ALA A 249 7.59 13.92 3.53
CA ALA A 249 8.28 14.51 4.68
C ALA A 249 9.61 13.79 4.98
N ARG A 250 9.62 12.46 4.90
CA ARG A 250 10.85 11.65 5.04
C ARG A 250 11.90 11.99 3.98
N ALA A 251 11.48 12.09 2.71
CA ALA A 251 12.37 12.46 1.62
C ALA A 251 12.93 13.88 1.79
N ALA A 252 12.10 14.85 2.20
CA ALA A 252 12.57 16.20 2.51
C ALA A 252 13.59 16.23 3.66
N CYS A 253 13.33 15.47 4.74
CA CYS A 253 14.28 15.32 5.85
C CYS A 253 15.60 14.69 5.39
N HIS A 254 15.55 13.65 4.56
CA HIS A 254 16.74 13.01 3.98
C HIS A 254 17.59 14.01 3.19
N LEU A 255 16.96 14.79 2.28
CA LEU A 255 17.65 15.81 1.48
C LEU A 255 18.26 16.92 2.33
N ALA A 256 17.61 17.28 3.44
CA ALA A 256 18.11 18.26 4.40
C ALA A 256 19.19 17.72 5.35
N GLY A 257 19.49 16.41 5.32
CA GLY A 257 20.37 15.78 6.31
C GLY A 257 19.82 15.86 7.74
N TYR A 258 18.50 15.95 7.89
CA TYR A 258 17.82 16.15 9.16
C TYR A 258 17.13 14.86 9.62
N THR A 259 17.32 14.48 10.87
CA THR A 259 16.64 13.34 11.50
C THR A 259 15.83 13.83 12.70
N PRO A 260 14.51 14.06 12.54
CA PRO A 260 13.69 14.51 13.65
C PRO A 260 13.57 13.43 14.73
N THR A 261 13.44 13.87 15.98
CA THR A 261 13.09 13.01 17.11
C THR A 261 11.71 13.38 17.61
N PHE A 262 10.94 12.37 18.04
CA PHE A 262 9.56 12.55 18.49
C PHE A 262 9.40 11.97 19.89
N PHE A 263 8.59 12.62 20.72
CA PHE A 263 8.21 12.12 22.03
C PHE A 263 6.67 12.19 22.15
N PRO A 264 5.96 11.06 22.08
CA PRO A 264 4.52 11.06 22.17
C PRO A 264 4.07 11.39 23.59
N ARG A 265 3.08 12.28 23.72
CA ARG A 265 2.41 12.59 24.99
C ARG A 265 0.94 12.24 24.89
N TYR A 266 0.51 11.25 25.65
CA TYR A 266 -0.87 10.78 25.65
C TYR A 266 -1.69 11.54 26.69
N ALA A 267 -2.94 11.87 26.36
CA ALA A 267 -3.86 12.59 27.25
C ALA A 267 -4.37 11.73 28.42
N SER A 268 -4.24 10.40 28.32
CA SER A 268 -4.67 9.42 29.32
C SER A 268 -3.59 8.37 29.51
N THR A 269 -3.50 7.81 30.73
CA THR A 269 -2.62 6.67 31.03
C THR A 269 -2.93 5.45 30.18
N ASN A 270 -4.18 5.27 29.75
CA ASN A 270 -4.57 4.19 28.84
C ASN A 270 -4.37 4.53 27.36
N GLY A 271 -4.03 5.79 27.03
CA GLY A 271 -3.84 6.24 25.65
C GLY A 271 -2.94 5.34 24.79
N PRO A 272 -1.74 4.95 25.26
CA PRO A 272 -0.84 4.02 24.56
C PRO A 272 -1.51 2.71 24.11
N ASN A 273 -2.43 2.20 24.93
CA ASN A 273 -3.03 0.86 24.75
C ASN A 273 -4.33 0.89 23.93
N ILE A 274 -4.80 2.06 23.49
CA ILE A 274 -6.02 2.17 22.68
C ILE A 274 -5.72 1.63 21.29
N VAL A 275 -6.52 0.68 20.82
CA VAL A 275 -6.61 0.28 19.41
C VAL A 275 -7.73 1.11 18.78
N ALA A 276 -7.41 1.97 17.82
CA ALA A 276 -8.40 2.80 17.15
C ALA A 276 -9.24 1.97 16.17
N LEU A 277 -10.36 2.52 15.70
CA LEU A 277 -11.08 1.90 14.59
C LEU A 277 -10.16 1.83 13.36
N PHE A 278 -10.22 0.70 12.65
CA PHE A 278 -9.44 0.42 11.42
C PHE A 278 -7.94 0.19 11.65
N GLU A 279 -7.51 -0.01 12.91
CA GLU A 279 -6.15 -0.33 13.30
C GLU A 279 -6.03 -1.77 13.81
N ASP A 280 -4.87 -2.41 13.59
CA ASP A 280 -4.57 -3.77 14.08
C ASP A 280 -3.73 -3.80 15.37
N ARG A 281 -3.37 -2.62 15.90
CA ARG A 281 -2.45 -2.50 17.04
C ARG A 281 -2.70 -1.26 17.90
N PRO A 282 -2.14 -1.20 19.12
CA PRO A 282 -2.25 -0.03 19.98
C PRO A 282 -1.48 1.20 19.45
N LEU A 283 -1.90 2.39 19.87
CA LEU A 283 -1.30 3.68 19.49
C LEU A 283 0.19 3.85 19.86
N ASP A 284 0.75 3.04 20.75
CA ASP A 284 2.20 3.07 21.05
C ASP A 284 3.04 2.19 20.12
N GLN A 285 2.39 1.38 19.29
CA GLN A 285 2.99 0.50 18.29
C GLN A 285 2.75 0.98 16.86
N THR A 286 2.14 2.16 16.70
CA THR A 286 2.02 2.88 15.43
C THR A 286 3.25 3.74 15.18
#